data_AF-A0A933BQQ3-F1
#
_entry.id   AF-A0A933BQQ3-F1
#
_cell.length_a   1.000
_cell.length_b   1.000
_cell.length_c   1.000
_cell.angle_alpha   90.00
_cell.angle_beta   90.00
_cell.angle_gamma   90.00
#
_symmetry.space_group_name_H-M   'P 1'
#
loop_
_entity.id
_entity.type
_entity.pdbx_description
1 polymer ?
#
loop_
_entity_poly.entity_id
_entity_poly.type
_entity_poly.pdbx_seq_one_letter_code
_entity_poly.pdbx_strand_id
1 'polypeptide(L)'
;MTSENRFHDNPSGAITDTKFNLQWLPKDSWQDLGKWLDWEGMLAYRRLVNQFYAGGASDWRFPTKEEILAFHLDDLCQNDFEGQEAHIHPLFVRKCAYYMWSGDTDENGRIFRINLRTGET
;
A
#
# COMPACT_ATOMS: atom_id res chain seq x y z
N MET A 1 -12.87 15.87 -7.77
CA MET A 1 -12.48 14.63 -8.45
C MET A 1 -12.78 13.51 -7.48
N THR A 2 -13.64 12.55 -7.84
CA THR A 2 -14.00 11.42 -6.99
C THR A 2 -12.77 10.52 -6.79
N SER A 3 -12.61 9.93 -5.60
CA SER A 3 -11.48 9.05 -5.30
C SER A 3 -11.43 7.83 -6.21
N GLU A 4 -12.56 7.45 -6.81
CA GLU A 4 -12.69 6.39 -7.82
C GLU A 4 -11.85 6.59 -9.08
N ASN A 5 -11.63 7.84 -9.52
CA ASN A 5 -10.86 8.14 -10.73
C ASN A 5 -9.38 8.37 -10.45
N ARG A 6 -8.92 8.21 -9.21
CA ARG A 6 -7.52 8.44 -8.86
C ARG A 6 -6.64 7.26 -9.24
N PHE A 7 -7.14 6.04 -9.07
CA PHE A 7 -6.39 4.81 -9.24
C PHE A 7 -6.81 4.10 -10.52
N HIS A 8 -5.82 3.64 -11.29
CA HIS A 8 -6.05 2.90 -12.54
C HIS A 8 -5.17 1.65 -12.58
N ASP A 9 -5.73 0.52 -12.96
CA ASP A 9 -4.94 -0.68 -13.24
C ASP A 9 -4.18 -0.54 -14.56
N ASN A 10 -2.95 -1.05 -14.58
CA ASN A 10 -2.12 -1.11 -15.79
C ASN A 10 -1.96 -2.56 -16.26
N PRO A 11 -1.70 -2.78 -17.57
CA PRO A 11 -1.32 -4.09 -18.10
C PRO A 11 -0.07 -4.72 -17.46
N SER A 12 0.77 -3.91 -16.78
CA SER A 12 1.93 -4.38 -16.02
C SER A 12 1.56 -5.09 -14.72
N GLY A 13 0.29 -5.01 -14.29
CA GLY A 13 -0.18 -5.51 -12.99
C GLY A 13 0.06 -4.55 -11.82
N ALA A 14 0.48 -3.31 -12.10
CA ALA A 14 0.60 -2.23 -11.13
C ALA A 14 -0.62 -1.29 -11.19
N ILE A 15 -0.88 -0.57 -10.11
CA ILE A 15 -1.91 0.47 -10.04
C ILE A 15 -1.25 1.84 -10.19
N THR A 16 -1.63 2.62 -11.21
CA THR A 16 -1.26 4.03 -11.34
C THR A 16 -2.08 4.88 -10.39
N ASP A 17 -1.42 5.78 -9.66
CA ASP A 17 -2.04 6.83 -8.87
C ASP A 17 -1.79 8.20 -9.52
N THR A 18 -2.86 8.84 -9.99
CA THR A 18 -2.79 10.14 -10.67
C THR A 18 -2.52 11.33 -9.74
N LYS A 19 -2.72 11.18 -8.43
CA LYS A 19 -2.49 12.24 -7.44
C LYS A 19 -1.00 12.49 -7.21
N PHE A 20 -0.24 11.42 -7.04
CA PHE A 20 1.22 11.49 -6.82
C PHE A 20 2.02 11.15 -8.07
N ASN A 21 1.36 10.73 -9.16
CA ASN A 21 1.99 10.25 -10.37
C ASN A 21 2.97 9.09 -10.09
N LEU A 22 2.52 8.16 -9.24
CA LEU A 22 3.28 6.99 -8.80
C LEU A 22 2.55 5.70 -9.18
N GLN A 23 3.26 4.59 -9.05
CA GLN A 23 2.69 3.26 -9.19
C GLN A 23 2.72 2.53 -7.86
N TRP A 24 1.69 1.71 -7.63
CA TRP A 24 1.51 0.91 -6.43
C TRP A 24 1.30 -0.54 -6.79
N LEU A 25 1.78 -1.43 -5.92
CA LEU A 25 1.45 -2.84 -6.04
C LEU A 25 0.02 -3.07 -5.51
N PRO A 26 -0.80 -3.86 -6.22
CA PRO A 26 -2.16 -4.17 -5.77
C PRO A 26 -2.19 -5.10 -4.55
N LYS A 27 -1.08 -5.79 -4.25
CA LYS A 27 -0.96 -6.84 -3.23
C LYS A 27 -0.02 -6.45 -2.10
N ASP A 28 -0.31 -6.99 -0.92
CA ASP A 28 0.57 -6.92 0.26
C ASP A 28 1.43 -8.20 0.41
N SER A 29 2.29 -8.20 1.43
CA SER A 29 3.16 -9.32 1.73
C SER A 29 2.41 -10.61 2.06
N TRP A 30 1.20 -10.51 2.64
CA TRP A 30 0.41 -11.69 2.97
C TRP A 30 -0.09 -12.37 1.70
N GLN A 31 -0.52 -11.60 0.72
CA GLN A 31 -1.04 -12.15 -0.53
C GLN A 31 0.05 -12.75 -1.42
N ASP A 32 1.26 -12.22 -1.37
CA ASP A 32 2.38 -12.74 -2.16
C ASP A 32 3.18 -13.83 -1.43
N LEU A 33 3.32 -13.77 -0.10
CA LEU A 33 4.15 -14.69 0.69
C LEU A 33 3.38 -15.56 1.68
N GLY A 34 2.09 -15.34 1.87
CA GLY A 34 1.26 -16.07 2.84
C GLY A 34 1.55 -15.75 4.31
N LYS A 35 2.30 -14.68 4.60
CA LYS A 35 2.69 -14.30 5.97
C LYS A 35 2.79 -12.78 6.16
N TRP A 36 2.50 -12.34 7.37
CA TRP A 36 2.75 -10.97 7.81
C TRP A 36 4.23 -10.82 8.11
N LEU A 37 4.81 -9.71 7.67
CA LEU A 37 6.23 -9.42 7.86
C LEU A 37 6.40 -8.34 8.92
N ASP A 38 7.49 -8.43 9.67
CA ASP A 38 8.01 -7.32 10.46
C ASP A 38 8.73 -6.30 9.55
N TRP A 39 9.27 -5.22 10.13
CA TRP A 39 9.95 -4.18 9.36
C TRP A 39 11.11 -4.72 8.54
N GLU A 40 11.95 -5.56 9.14
CA GLU A 40 13.10 -6.15 8.46
C GLU A 40 12.65 -7.07 7.31
N GLY A 41 11.60 -7.87 7.53
CA GLY A 41 10.96 -8.68 6.51
C GLY A 41 10.41 -7.83 5.38
N MET A 42 9.76 -6.70 5.67
CA MET A 42 9.26 -5.77 4.64
C MET A 42 10.41 -5.16 3.83
N LEU A 43 11.54 -4.81 4.46
CA LEU A 43 12.74 -4.35 3.73
C LEU A 43 13.25 -5.43 2.78
N ALA A 44 13.22 -6.70 3.18
CA ALA A 44 13.58 -7.83 2.32
C ALA A 44 12.56 -8.04 1.19
N TYR A 45 11.28 -7.92 1.50
CA TYR A 45 10.19 -8.00 0.52
C TYR A 45 10.34 -6.94 -0.57
N ARG A 46 10.60 -5.68 -0.22
CA ARG A 46 10.89 -4.61 -1.18
C ARG A 46 12.04 -4.99 -2.13
N ARG A 47 13.13 -5.57 -1.59
CA ARG A 47 14.27 -6.01 -2.43
C ARG A 47 13.87 -7.12 -3.40
N LEU A 48 13.07 -8.10 -2.94
CA LEU A 48 12.57 -9.18 -3.77
C LEU A 48 11.68 -8.66 -4.90
N VAL A 49 10.75 -7.75 -4.59
CA VAL A 49 9.91 -7.11 -5.60
C VAL A 49 10.77 -6.39 -6.64
N ASN A 50 11.74 -5.56 -6.22
CA ASN A 50 12.62 -4.86 -7.17
C ASN A 50 13.44 -5.81 -8.06
N GLN A 51 13.74 -7.02 -7.59
CA GLN A 51 14.50 -8.00 -8.34
C GLN A 51 13.64 -8.86 -9.28
N PHE A 52 12.40 -9.18 -8.88
CA PHE A 52 11.58 -10.20 -9.55
C PHE A 52 10.27 -9.71 -10.13
N TYR A 53 9.88 -8.45 -9.89
CA TYR A 53 8.63 -7.94 -10.42
C TYR A 53 8.69 -7.83 -11.95
N ALA A 54 7.87 -8.63 -12.62
CA ALA A 54 7.88 -8.77 -14.07
C ALA A 54 7.19 -7.60 -14.81
N GLY A 55 6.64 -6.61 -14.10
CA GLY A 55 5.91 -5.48 -14.68
C GLY A 55 6.78 -4.31 -15.18
N GLY A 56 8.10 -4.51 -15.28
CA GLY A 56 9.03 -3.55 -15.89
C GLY A 56 9.57 -2.45 -14.97
N ALA A 57 8.94 -2.21 -13.81
CA ALA A 57 9.44 -1.28 -12.79
C ALA A 57 10.32 -2.01 -11.76
N SER A 58 11.42 -1.37 -11.34
CA SER A 58 12.43 -1.92 -10.43
C SER A 58 12.88 -0.94 -9.33
N ASP A 59 12.16 0.17 -9.18
CA ASP A 59 12.41 1.27 -8.24
C ASP A 59 11.33 1.36 -7.15
N TRP A 60 10.71 0.24 -6.80
CA TRP A 60 9.73 0.12 -5.73
C TRP A 60 10.34 0.57 -4.39
N ARG A 61 9.63 1.50 -3.75
CA ARG A 61 9.97 2.07 -2.44
C ARG A 61 8.78 1.99 -1.50
N PHE A 62 9.05 2.25 -0.23
CA PHE A 62 7.98 2.50 0.72
C PHE A 62 7.35 3.89 0.46
N PRO A 63 6.05 4.04 0.71
CA PRO A 63 5.36 5.32 0.62
C PRO A 63 5.89 6.32 1.66
N THR A 64 5.81 7.61 1.38
CA THR A 64 6.04 8.66 2.39
C THR A 64 4.84 8.81 3.31
N LYS A 65 4.99 9.58 4.37
CA LYS A 65 3.93 9.93 5.33
C LYS A 65 2.75 10.60 4.63
N GLU A 66 2.99 11.54 3.73
CA GLU A 66 1.92 12.22 2.97
C GLU A 66 1.21 11.25 2.03
N GLU A 67 1.95 10.32 1.44
CA GLU A 67 1.41 9.31 0.53
C GLU A 67 0.50 8.33 1.27
N ILE A 68 0.93 7.77 2.42
CA ILE A 68 0.11 6.83 3.20
C ILE A 68 -1.17 7.48 3.74
N LEU A 69 -1.12 8.75 4.15
CA LEU A 69 -2.30 9.48 4.62
C LEU A 69 -3.35 9.61 3.52
N ALA A 70 -2.91 9.73 2.27
CA ALA A 70 -3.81 9.82 1.14
C ALA A 70 -4.37 8.46 0.70
N PHE A 71 -3.93 7.32 1.26
CA PHE A 71 -4.56 6.02 0.96
C PHE A 71 -5.89 5.81 1.67
N HIS A 72 -6.11 6.51 2.79
CA HIS A 72 -7.39 6.51 3.48
C HIS A 72 -8.38 7.39 2.70
N LEU A 73 -9.45 6.77 2.20
CA LEU A 73 -10.44 7.40 1.32
C LEU A 73 -11.83 7.15 1.91
N ASP A 74 -12.34 8.14 2.66
CA ASP A 74 -13.62 8.03 3.39
C ASP A 74 -14.81 7.64 2.51
N ASP A 75 -14.76 7.98 1.22
CA ASP A 75 -15.80 7.71 0.23
C ASP A 75 -15.79 6.28 -0.33
N LEU A 76 -14.76 5.50 -0.02
CA LEU A 76 -14.60 4.12 -0.47
C LEU A 76 -14.58 3.18 0.73
N CYS A 77 -15.12 1.97 0.56
CA CYS A 77 -14.99 0.92 1.55
C CYS A 77 -14.70 -0.42 0.89
N GLN A 78 -13.81 -1.19 1.52
CA GLN A 78 -13.61 -2.60 1.24
C GLN A 78 -13.34 -3.37 2.54
N ASN A 79 -13.29 -4.70 2.44
CA ASN A 79 -13.04 -5.55 3.59
C ASN A 79 -11.54 -5.89 3.68
N ASP A 80 -10.97 -5.68 4.85
CA ASP A 80 -9.61 -6.09 5.16
C ASP A 80 -9.50 -7.58 5.50
N PHE A 81 -8.29 -8.03 5.87
CA PHE A 81 -8.02 -9.43 6.18
C PHE A 81 -8.89 -10.00 7.31
N GLU A 82 -9.31 -9.17 8.27
CA GLU A 82 -10.17 -9.57 9.40
C GLU A 82 -11.66 -9.42 9.09
N GLY A 83 -12.02 -8.94 7.89
CA GLY A 83 -13.40 -8.68 7.50
C GLY A 83 -13.98 -7.40 8.08
N GLN A 84 -13.13 -6.46 8.50
CA GLN A 84 -13.54 -5.12 8.93
C GLN A 84 -13.49 -4.14 7.76
N GLU A 85 -14.26 -3.06 7.87
CA GLU A 85 -14.28 -1.99 6.87
C GLU A 85 -12.94 -1.23 6.87
N ALA A 86 -12.32 -1.17 5.70
CA ALA A 86 -11.14 -0.40 5.40
C ALA A 86 -11.43 0.56 4.25
N HIS A 87 -11.01 1.81 4.42
CA HIS A 87 -11.30 2.90 3.51
C HIS A 87 -10.19 3.05 2.47
N ILE A 88 -10.16 2.15 1.49
CA ILE A 88 -9.13 2.11 0.44
C ILE A 88 -9.76 1.64 -0.87
N HIS A 89 -9.17 2.04 -1.99
CA HIS A 89 -9.70 1.78 -3.32
C HIS A 89 -9.84 0.26 -3.62
N PRO A 90 -10.95 -0.19 -4.22
CA PRO A 90 -11.20 -1.62 -4.51
C PRO A 90 -10.31 -2.22 -5.61
N LEU A 91 -9.45 -1.42 -6.24
CA LEU A 91 -8.39 -1.92 -7.13
C LEU A 91 -7.26 -2.62 -6.36
N PHE A 92 -7.03 -2.20 -5.12
CA PHE A 92 -6.19 -2.96 -4.20
C PHE A 92 -6.91 -4.25 -3.86
N VAL A 93 -6.16 -5.34 -3.75
CA VAL A 93 -6.77 -6.64 -3.53
C VAL A 93 -7.44 -6.67 -2.16
N ARG A 94 -8.66 -7.21 -2.14
CA ARG A 94 -9.45 -7.43 -0.92
C ARG A 94 -8.68 -8.26 0.09
N LYS A 95 -9.07 -8.16 1.36
CA LYS A 95 -8.37 -8.79 2.47
C LYS A 95 -6.94 -8.28 2.66
N CYS A 96 -6.72 -7.00 2.32
CA CYS A 96 -5.45 -6.35 2.57
C CYS A 96 -5.19 -6.17 4.06
N ALA A 97 -3.93 -5.88 4.41
CA ALA A 97 -3.57 -5.35 5.72
C ALA A 97 -4.41 -4.11 6.06
N TYR A 98 -4.69 -3.92 7.35
CA TYR A 98 -5.31 -2.70 7.86
C TYR A 98 -4.27 -1.65 8.32
N TYR A 99 -3.01 -2.05 8.50
CA TYR A 99 -1.90 -1.11 8.71
C TYR A 99 -1.02 -1.01 7.46
N MET A 100 -0.67 0.22 7.10
CA MET A 100 0.32 0.52 6.07
C MET A 100 1.50 1.27 6.69
N TRP A 101 2.72 0.90 6.32
CA TRP A 101 3.96 1.51 6.86
C TRP A 101 4.56 2.51 5.88
N SER A 102 5.04 3.64 6.39
CA SER A 102 5.84 4.59 5.63
C SER A 102 7.31 4.18 5.58
N GLY A 103 8.00 4.66 4.56
CA GLY A 103 9.47 4.69 4.52
C GLY A 103 10.06 5.73 5.47
N ASP A 104 9.25 6.70 5.89
CA ASP A 104 9.69 7.75 6.79
C ASP A 104 9.84 7.25 8.22
N THR A 105 10.91 7.71 8.85
CA THR A 105 11.21 7.46 10.25
C THR A 105 11.30 8.79 10.99
N ASP A 106 10.72 8.84 12.19
CA ASP A 106 10.86 9.98 13.10
C ASP A 106 12.31 10.13 13.61
N GLU A 107 12.62 11.24 14.28
CA GLU A 107 13.92 11.51 14.92
C GLU A 107 14.36 10.39 15.86
N ASN A 108 13.39 9.64 16.41
CA ASN A 108 13.60 8.49 17.29
C ASN A 108 13.71 7.13 16.56
N GLY A 109 13.76 7.11 15.22
CA GLY A 109 13.80 5.90 14.41
C GLY A 109 12.49 5.11 14.37
N ARG A 110 11.37 5.71 14.78
CA ARG A 110 10.05 5.09 14.73
C ARG A 110 9.45 5.21 13.33
N ILE A 111 8.98 4.10 12.80
CA ILE A 111 8.32 4.03 11.50
C ILE A 111 6.90 4.55 11.64
N PHE A 112 6.49 5.45 10.75
CA PHE A 112 5.11 5.91 10.67
C PHE A 112 4.23 4.83 10.07
N ARG A 113 3.01 4.69 10.59
CA ARG A 113 2.01 3.81 10.00
C ARG A 113 0.66 4.51 10.01
N ILE A 114 -0.27 4.02 9.20
CA ILE A 114 -1.67 4.46 9.22
C ILE A 114 -2.57 3.25 9.34
N ASN A 115 -3.65 3.39 10.09
CA ASN A 115 -4.77 2.49 10.13
C ASN A 115 -5.76 2.84 9.02
N LEU A 116 -5.92 1.96 8.04
CA LEU A 116 -6.86 2.18 6.92
C LEU A 116 -8.33 2.12 7.34
N ARG A 117 -8.64 1.59 8.54
CA ARG A 117 -9.99 1.57 9.10
C ARG A 117 -10.40 2.93 9.67
N THR A 118 -9.49 3.59 10.40
CA THR A 118 -9.80 4.82 11.15
C THR A 118 -9.12 6.07 10.60
N GLY A 119 -8.13 5.92 9.72
CA GLY A 119 -7.29 7.02 9.24
C GLY A 119 -6.25 7.49 10.25
N GLU A 120 -6.16 6.85 11.41
CA GLU A 120 -5.25 7.23 12.51
C GLU A 120 -3.83 6.73 12.25
N THR A 121 -2.83 7.49 12.73
CA THR A 121 -1.40 7.19 12.55
C THR A 121 -0.67 6.83 13.84
#